data_AF-A0A7J8HM81-F1
#
_entry.id   AF-A0A7J8HM81-F1
#
_cell.length_a   1.000
_cell.length_b   1.000
_cell.length_c   1.000
_cell.angle_alpha   90.00
_cell.angle_beta   90.00
_cell.angle_gamma   90.00
#
_symmetry.space_group_name_H-M   'P 1'
#
loop_
_entity.id
_entity.type
_entity.pdbx_description
1 polymer ?
#
loop_
_entity_poly.entity_id
_entity_poly.type
_entity_poly.pdbx_seq_one_letter_code
_entity_poly.pdbx_strand_id
1 'polypeptide(L)'
;MSFLFRLINIIHVQTLTQENVSCLNTSLVILMLARRKERLPLYLRLLQRMEHSKKYPGFLLNNFHNLLRFWQQHYLHKDKDSTCLENSSCISFSYWKETVSILLNPDRQSPSALVSYIEEPYMDIDRDFTEE
;
A
#
# COMPACT_ATOMS: atom_id res chain seq x y z
N MET A 1 -8.92 -4.86 11.10
CA MET A 1 -8.01 -3.70 11.10
C MET A 1 -6.68 -3.96 11.78
N SER A 2 -6.64 -4.46 13.03
CA SER A 2 -5.38 -4.84 13.70
C SER A 2 -4.46 -5.77 12.88
N PHE A 3 -5.04 -6.67 12.08
CA PHE A 3 -4.27 -7.53 11.18
C PHE A 3 -3.62 -6.76 10.02
N LEU A 4 -4.39 -5.97 9.25
CA LEU A 4 -3.88 -5.14 8.15
C LEU A 4 -2.76 -4.20 8.62
N PHE A 5 -2.96 -3.56 9.76
CA PHE A 5 -1.95 -2.70 10.38
C PHE A 5 -0.63 -3.47 10.63
N ARG A 6 -0.72 -4.68 11.21
CA ARG A 6 0.46 -5.52 11.47
C ARG A 6 1.15 -5.98 10.19
N LEU A 7 0.40 -6.31 9.14
CA LEU A 7 0.97 -6.71 7.85
C LEU A 7 1.78 -5.58 7.21
N ILE A 8 1.27 -4.35 7.24
CA ILE A 8 1.97 -3.20 6.67
C ILE A 8 3.18 -2.82 7.53
N ASN A 9 3.08 -2.97 8.85
CA ASN A 9 4.11 -2.54 9.80
C ASN A 9 5.26 -3.55 10.01
N ILE A 10 5.13 -4.81 9.55
CA ILE A 10 6.21 -5.81 9.67
C ILE A 10 7.20 -5.77 8.51
N ILE A 11 6.84 -5.11 7.42
CA ILE A 11 7.67 -4.95 6.22
C ILE A 11 8.02 -3.49 5.99
N HIS A 12 9.24 -3.27 5.53
CA HIS A 12 9.73 -2.00 5.05
C HIS A 12 10.40 -2.23 3.70
N VAL A 13 10.54 -1.18 2.88
CA VAL A 13 11.14 -1.36 1.54
C VAL A 13 12.55 -1.95 1.63
N GLN A 14 13.35 -1.54 2.63
CA GLN A 14 14.71 -2.04 2.85
C GLN A 14 14.76 -3.52 3.29
N THR A 15 13.66 -4.05 3.85
CA THR A 15 13.59 -5.42 4.36
C THR A 15 12.71 -6.31 3.48
N LEU A 16 12.22 -5.81 2.36
CA LEU A 16 11.31 -6.55 1.50
C LEU A 16 12.09 -7.58 0.67
N THR A 17 11.68 -8.84 0.79
CA THR A 17 12.26 -10.00 0.12
C THR A 17 11.18 -10.77 -0.63
N GLN A 18 11.60 -11.74 -1.46
CA GLN A 18 10.65 -12.67 -2.08
C GLN A 18 9.81 -13.45 -1.06
N GLU A 19 10.32 -13.64 0.17
CA GLU A 19 9.64 -14.40 1.21
C GLU A 19 8.54 -13.60 1.90
N ASN A 20 8.72 -12.28 2.06
CA ASN A 20 7.78 -11.43 2.80
C ASN A 20 6.92 -10.50 1.91
N VAL A 21 7.14 -10.46 0.59
CA VAL A 21 6.29 -9.70 -0.36
C VAL A 21 4.81 -10.12 -0.28
N SER A 22 4.54 -11.36 0.17
CA SER A 22 3.19 -11.86 0.43
C SER A 22 2.43 -11.04 1.47
N CYS A 23 3.11 -10.41 2.44
CA CYS A 23 2.49 -9.50 3.41
C CYS A 23 1.94 -8.24 2.73
N LEU A 24 2.69 -7.68 1.77
CA LEU A 24 2.26 -6.54 0.97
C LEU A 24 1.07 -6.91 0.08
N ASN A 25 1.18 -8.03 -0.64
CA ASN A 25 0.11 -8.52 -1.50
C ASN A 25 -1.17 -8.81 -0.71
N THR A 26 -1.07 -9.45 0.45
CA THR A 26 -2.24 -9.72 1.32
C THR A 26 -2.87 -8.41 1.81
N SER A 27 -2.05 -7.41 2.16
CA SER A 27 -2.54 -6.07 2.55
C SER A 27 -3.33 -5.42 1.41
N LEU A 28 -2.81 -5.51 0.18
CA LEU A 28 -3.48 -5.03 -1.03
C LEU A 28 -4.79 -5.78 -1.31
N VAL A 29 -4.84 -7.12 -1.17
CA VAL A 29 -6.09 -7.90 -1.29
C VAL A 29 -7.14 -7.42 -0.30
N ILE A 30 -6.76 -7.17 0.96
CA ILE A 30 -7.70 -6.66 1.97
C ILE A 30 -8.28 -5.30 1.54
N LEU A 31 -7.45 -4.39 1.03
CA LEU A 31 -7.89 -3.08 0.55
C LEU A 31 -8.71 -3.18 -0.74
N MET A 32 -8.39 -4.12 -1.63
CA MET A 32 -9.16 -4.45 -2.81
C MET A 32 -10.57 -4.91 -2.46
N LEU A 33 -10.70 -5.78 -1.45
CA LEU A 33 -12.00 -6.21 -0.93
C LEU A 33 -12.76 -5.05 -0.28
N ALA A 34 -12.07 -4.16 0.44
CA ALA A 34 -12.68 -2.94 0.97
C ALA A 34 -13.15 -2.01 -0.15
N ARG A 35 -12.37 -1.85 -1.22
CA ARG A 35 -12.69 -1.05 -2.41
C ARG A 35 -13.94 -1.59 -3.13
N ARG A 36 -14.05 -2.91 -3.33
CA ARG A 36 -15.26 -3.54 -3.92
C ARG A 36 -16.53 -3.27 -3.11
N LYS A 37 -16.40 -2.96 -1.83
CA LYS A 37 -17.50 -2.63 -0.91
C LYS A 37 -17.64 -1.13 -0.66
N GLU A 38 -16.93 -0.29 -1.42
CA GLU A 38 -16.89 1.18 -1.25
C GLU A 38 -16.43 1.63 0.15
N ARG A 39 -15.63 0.80 0.83
CA ARG A 39 -15.12 1.04 2.19
C ARG A 39 -13.64 1.40 2.22
N LEU A 40 -13.00 1.63 1.08
CA LEU A 40 -11.57 1.96 1.04
C LEU A 40 -11.23 3.21 1.89
N PRO A 41 -11.94 4.35 1.78
CA PRO A 41 -11.67 5.52 2.63
C PRO A 41 -11.77 5.23 4.13
N LEU A 42 -12.74 4.40 4.54
CA LEU A 42 -12.90 3.97 5.93
C LEU A 42 -11.64 3.23 6.43
N TYR A 43 -11.08 2.35 5.59
CA TYR A 43 -9.90 1.58 5.95
C TYR A 43 -8.66 2.47 6.10
N LEU A 44 -8.47 3.41 5.17
CA LEU A 44 -7.35 4.36 5.22
C LEU A 44 -7.42 5.25 6.47
N ARG A 45 -8.61 5.79 6.77
CA ARG A 45 -8.85 6.56 8.01
C ARG A 45 -8.56 5.76 9.27
N LEU A 46 -8.90 4.47 9.28
CA LEU A 46 -8.63 3.60 10.43
C LEU A 46 -7.14 3.31 10.59
N LEU A 47 -6.37 3.15 9.49
CA LEU A 47 -4.92 3.03 9.55
C LEU A 47 -4.28 4.30 10.12
N GLN A 48 -4.69 5.47 9.65
CA GLN A 48 -4.28 6.78 10.19
C GLN A 48 -4.54 6.85 11.71
N ARG A 49 -5.78 6.59 12.15
CA ARG A 49 -6.12 6.60 13.58
C ARG A 49 -5.26 5.65 14.41
N MET A 50 -4.90 4.50 13.86
CA MET A 50 -4.06 3.53 14.55
C MET A 50 -2.62 4.01 14.72
N GLU A 51 -2.00 4.64 13.71
CA GLU A 51 -0.64 5.21 13.87
C GLU A 51 -0.63 6.39 14.88
N HIS A 52 -1.67 7.23 14.88
CA HIS A 52 -1.84 8.27 15.91
C HIS A 52 -1.95 7.68 17.32
N SER A 53 -2.79 6.65 17.49
CA SER A 53 -2.94 5.97 18.78
C SER A 53 -1.64 5.36 19.28
N LYS A 54 -0.70 5.06 18.38
CA LYS A 54 0.62 4.51 18.70
C LYS A 54 1.72 5.58 18.79
N LYS A 55 1.38 6.87 18.64
CA LYS A 55 2.27 8.03 18.74
C LYS A 55 3.38 8.10 17.68
N TYR A 56 3.10 7.68 16.45
CA TYR A 56 4.01 7.82 15.31
C TYR A 56 3.30 8.27 14.01
N PRO A 57 2.65 9.44 13.99
CA PRO A 57 1.94 9.90 12.80
C PRO A 57 2.85 9.94 11.56
N GLY A 58 2.30 9.53 10.42
CA GLY A 58 3.01 9.40 9.14
C GLY A 58 3.91 8.17 9.01
N PHE A 59 4.31 7.49 10.07
CA PHE A 59 5.25 6.35 9.93
C PHE A 59 4.66 5.21 9.09
N LEU A 60 3.43 4.79 9.36
CA LEU A 60 2.83 3.65 8.67
C LEU A 60 2.41 4.02 7.25
N LEU A 61 1.74 5.16 7.10
CA LEU A 61 1.17 5.56 5.80
C LEU A 61 2.24 5.94 4.77
N ASN A 62 3.33 6.61 5.18
CA ASN A 62 4.47 6.83 4.28
C ASN A 62 5.17 5.52 3.93
N ASN A 63 5.40 4.64 4.91
CA ASN A 63 5.95 3.32 4.63
C ASN A 63 5.08 2.56 3.62
N PHE A 64 3.75 2.61 3.79
CA PHE A 64 2.85 1.93 2.88
C PHE A 64 2.88 2.53 1.47
N HIS A 65 2.91 3.86 1.35
CA HIS A 65 3.10 4.55 0.07
C HIS A 65 4.38 4.06 -0.63
N ASN A 66 5.49 4.01 0.10
CA ASN A 66 6.79 3.57 -0.39
C ASN A 66 6.80 2.09 -0.81
N LEU A 67 6.15 1.22 -0.03
CA LEU A 67 5.94 -0.18 -0.39
C LEU A 67 5.13 -0.34 -1.68
N LEU A 68 4.11 0.50 -1.92
CA LEU A 68 3.32 0.45 -3.15
C LEU A 68 4.11 0.95 -4.37
N ARG A 69 4.99 1.95 -4.20
CA ARG A 69 5.93 2.37 -5.26
C ARG A 69 6.89 1.25 -5.63
N PHE A 70 7.44 0.55 -4.63
CA PHE A 70 8.23 -0.66 -4.85
C PHE A 70 7.41 -1.75 -5.57
N TRP A 71 6.15 -1.98 -5.15
CA TRP A 71 5.26 -2.94 -5.81
C TRP A 71 5.09 -2.63 -7.31
N GLN A 72 4.94 -1.35 -7.69
CA GLN A 72 4.86 -0.95 -9.09
C GLN A 72 6.14 -1.32 -9.86
N GLN A 73 7.32 -1.03 -9.31
CA GLN A 73 8.59 -1.37 -9.94
C GLN A 73 8.73 -2.89 -10.11
N HIS A 74 8.35 -3.66 -9.09
CA HIS A 74 8.47 -5.11 -9.06
C HIS A 74 7.54 -5.83 -10.05
N TYR A 75 6.25 -5.46 -10.09
CA TYR A 75 5.24 -6.21 -10.85
C TYR A 75 4.91 -5.63 -12.22
N LEU A 76 5.13 -4.34 -12.48
CA LEU A 76 4.78 -3.74 -13.79
C LEU A 76 5.78 -4.07 -14.91
N HIS A 77 7.01 -4.44 -14.56
CA HIS A 77 8.08 -4.71 -15.53
C HIS A 77 8.42 -6.21 -15.65
N LYS A 78 7.72 -7.09 -14.92
CA LYS A 78 7.99 -8.53 -14.86
C LYS A 78 6.73 -9.34 -15.15
N ASP A 79 6.60 -9.82 -16.38
CA ASP A 79 5.41 -10.55 -16.85
C ASP A 79 5.15 -11.87 -16.11
N LYS A 80 6.21 -12.56 -15.68
CA LYS A 80 6.09 -13.85 -14.95
C LYS A 80 5.52 -13.66 -13.54
N ASP A 81 6.01 -12.66 -12.81
CA ASP A 81 5.61 -12.44 -11.41
C ASP A 81 4.16 -11.95 -11.32
N SER A 82 3.74 -11.08 -12.26
CA SER A 82 2.35 -10.61 -12.35
C SER A 82 1.37 -11.73 -12.73
N THR A 83 1.74 -12.62 -13.66
CA THR A 83 0.94 -13.81 -14.02
C THR A 83 0.77 -14.75 -12.83
N CYS A 84 1.84 -15.03 -12.08
CA CYS A 84 1.77 -15.84 -10.86
C CYS A 84 0.88 -15.20 -9.78
N LEU A 85 0.94 -13.87 -9.61
CA LEU A 85 0.10 -13.15 -8.66
C LEU A 85 -1.39 -13.22 -9.03
N GLU A 86 -1.72 -13.04 -10.31
CA GLU A 86 -3.09 -13.18 -10.81
C GLU A 86 -3.64 -14.59 -10.57
N ASN A 87 -2.88 -15.62 -10.97
CA ASN A 87 -3.29 -17.01 -10.83
C ASN A 87 -3.47 -17.44 -9.37
N SER A 88 -2.56 -17.02 -8.48
CA SER A 88 -2.61 -17.39 -7.06
C SER A 88 -3.70 -16.66 -6.28
N SER A 89 -4.09 -15.46 -6.71
CA SER A 89 -5.11 -14.65 -6.04
C SER A 89 -6.51 -14.77 -6.65
N CYS A 90 -6.62 -15.27 -7.88
CA CYS A 90 -7.84 -15.21 -8.69
C CYS A 90 -8.38 -13.78 -8.86
N ILE A 91 -7.51 -12.77 -8.83
CA ILE A 91 -7.83 -11.36 -9.04
C ILE A 91 -7.02 -10.89 -10.25
N SER A 92 -7.71 -10.33 -11.24
CA SER A 92 -7.05 -9.82 -12.46
C SER A 92 -5.97 -8.80 -12.12
N PHE A 93 -4.81 -8.91 -12.74
CA PHE A 93 -3.70 -8.00 -12.56
C PHE A 93 -4.07 -6.57 -12.96
N SER A 94 -5.04 -6.39 -13.87
CA SER A 94 -5.64 -5.08 -14.14
C SER A 94 -6.23 -4.42 -12.90
N TYR A 95 -6.95 -5.18 -12.06
CA TYR A 95 -7.55 -4.67 -10.83
C TYR A 95 -6.49 -4.39 -9.75
N TRP A 96 -5.40 -5.16 -9.75
CA TRP A 96 -4.21 -4.86 -8.95
C TRP A 96 -3.62 -3.50 -9.30
N LYS A 97 -3.29 -3.30 -10.58
CA LYS A 97 -2.74 -2.04 -11.10
C LYS A 97 -3.63 -0.85 -10.79
N GLU A 98 -4.93 -0.99 -11.04
CA GLU A 98 -5.89 0.08 -10.81
C GLU A 98 -6.00 0.44 -9.32
N THR A 99 -6.05 -0.55 -8.42
CA THR A 99 -6.12 -0.29 -6.99
C THR A 99 -4.86 0.39 -6.46
N VAL A 100 -3.68 -0.04 -6.92
CA VAL A 100 -2.41 0.61 -6.58
C VAL A 100 -2.36 2.05 -7.13
N SER A 101 -2.83 2.26 -8.35
CA SER A 101 -2.94 3.61 -8.94
C SER A 101 -3.87 4.53 -8.15
N ILE A 102 -4.98 4.02 -7.61
CA ILE A 102 -5.91 4.79 -6.77
C ILE A 102 -5.25 5.17 -5.43
N LEU A 103 -4.58 4.21 -4.79
CA LEU A 103 -3.89 4.42 -3.52
C LEU A 103 -2.72 5.42 -3.64
N LEU A 104 -2.01 5.40 -4.77
CA LEU A 104 -0.90 6.29 -5.09
C LEU A 104 -1.30 7.55 -5.86
N ASN A 105 -2.59 7.86 -5.96
CA ASN A 105 -3.03 9.09 -6.61
C ASN A 105 -2.47 10.30 -5.84
N PRO A 106 -1.80 11.27 -6.51
CA PRO A 106 -1.20 12.43 -5.84
C PRO A 106 -2.23 13.44 -5.32
N ASP A 107 -3.50 13.33 -5.72
CA ASP A 107 -4.58 14.21 -5.27
C ASP A 107 -4.90 13.99 -3.78
N ARG A 108 -4.52 14.96 -2.95
CA ARG A 108 -4.80 14.98 -1.50
C ARG A 108 -6.27 15.21 -1.14
N GLN A 109 -7.12 15.56 -2.10
CA GLN A 109 -8.56 15.63 -1.91
C GLN A 109 -9.24 14.28 -2.19
N SER A 110 -8.53 13.34 -2.82
CA SER A 110 -9.07 12.02 -3.12
C SER A 110 -9.21 11.19 -1.84
N PRO A 111 -10.42 10.78 -1.43
CA PRO A 111 -10.62 10.02 -0.19
C PRO A 111 -10.05 8.59 -0.26
N SER A 112 -9.62 8.15 -1.45
CA SER A 112 -9.06 6.82 -1.68
C SER A 112 -7.54 6.83 -1.91
N ALA A 113 -6.91 8.01 -1.94
CA ALA A 113 -5.46 8.16 -1.99
C ALA A 113 -4.86 8.11 -0.59
N LEU A 114 -3.66 7.53 -0.45
CA LEU A 114 -2.94 7.48 0.82
C LEU A 114 -2.52 8.86 1.30
N VAL A 115 -2.06 9.72 0.37
CA VAL A 115 -1.55 11.07 0.65
C VAL A 115 -2.58 12.00 1.31
N SER A 116 -3.87 11.71 1.16
CA SER A 116 -4.97 12.42 1.80
C SER A 116 -5.06 12.17 3.31
N TYR A 117 -4.37 11.14 3.81
CA TYR A 117 -4.34 10.74 5.22
C TYR A 117 -2.98 10.96 5.89
N ILE A 118 -2.01 11.50 5.17
CA ILE A 118 -0.70 11.87 5.71
C ILE A 118 -0.70 13.37 5.97
N GLU A 119 -0.49 13.77 7.22
CA GLU A 119 -0.41 15.19 7.58
C GLU A 119 0.88 15.80 7.02
N GLU A 120 0.82 17.08 6.64
CA GLU A 120 1.94 17.80 6.00
C GLU A 120 3.27 17.73 6.78
N PRO A 121 3.29 17.86 8.12
CA PRO A 121 4.54 17.79 8.88
C PRO A 121 5.23 16.42 8.82
N TYR A 122 4.52 15.38 8.42
CA TYR A 122 5.00 14.00 8.41
C TYR A 122 5.11 13.42 7.00
N MET A 123 4.86 14.19 5.95
CA MET A 123 4.86 13.70 4.57
C MET A 123 6.29 13.41 4.08
N ASP A 124 6.55 12.16 3.70
CA ASP A 124 7.85 11.65 3.21
C ASP A 124 7.63 10.73 1.99
N ILE A 125 7.02 11.30 0.95
CA ILE A 125 6.57 10.57 -0.26
C ILE A 125 7.48 10.80 -1.49
N ASP A 126 8.38 11.79 -1.42
CA ASP A 126 9.26 12.23 -2.51
C ASP A 126 10.71 11.71 -2.37
N ARG A 127 10.97 10.81 -1.42
CA ARG A 127 12.25 10.10 -1.38
C ARG A 127 12.32 9.15 -2.57
N ASP A 128 12.98 9.59 -3.63
CA ASP A 128 13.38 8.72 -4.72
C ASP A 128 14.16 7.54 -4.16
N PHE A 129 13.78 6.33 -4.56
CA PHE A 129 14.60 5.14 -4.40
C PHE A 129 15.75 5.26 -5.40
N THR A 130 16.70 6.16 -5.15
CA THR A 130 17.98 6.10 -5.83
C THR A 130 18.65 4.82 -5.36
N GLU A 131 18.75 3.87 -6.28
CA GLU A 131 19.57 2.66 -6.16
C GLU A 131 20.99 3.09 -5.73
N GLU A 132 21.42 2.63 -4.55
CA GLU A 132 22.85 2.38 -4.31
C GLU A 132 23.20 0.96 -4.76
#